data_AF-A0A813HP82-F1
#
_entry.id   AF-A0A813HP82-F1
#
_cell.length_a   1.000
_cell.length_b   1.000
_cell.length_c   1.000
_cell.angle_alpha   90.00
_cell.angle_beta   90.00
_cell.angle_gamma   90.00
#
_symmetry.space_group_name_H-M   'P 1'
#
loop_
_entity.id
_entity.type
_entity.pdbx_description
1 polymer ?
#
loop_
_entity_poly.entity_id
_entity_poly.type
_entity_poly.pdbx_seq_one_letter_code
_entity_poly.pdbx_strand_id
1 'polypeptide(L)'
;EFIGATLTKWCREHWYLSIVVSGLYLVLLSAGTAWMKDKEAFNLKAPLAVWNLFLAVFSFCGMVRTVPHLIAMGSEYGFMYTVCRAATISYGNGPAGLWVCLFIFSK
;
A
#
# COMPACT_ATOMS: atom_id res chain seq x y z
N GLU A 1 17.18 -9.85 -7.31
CA GLU A 1 16.44 -9.77 -6.03
C GLU A 1 15.83 -8.38 -5.88
N PHE A 2 14.63 -8.27 -5.31
CA PHE A 2 14.03 -6.96 -5.01
C PHE A 2 14.74 -6.35 -3.81
N ILE A 3 15.29 -5.14 -4.00
CA ILE A 3 16.02 -4.37 -2.98
C ILE A 3 15.15 -3.17 -2.59
N GLY A 4 14.44 -3.28 -1.47
CA GLY A 4 13.54 -2.24 -0.96
C GLY A 4 14.25 -0.92 -0.60
N ALA A 5 15.58 -0.96 -0.44
CA ALA A 5 16.39 0.25 -0.22
C ALA A 5 16.37 1.21 -1.42
N THR A 6 16.36 0.69 -2.66
CA THR A 6 16.30 1.50 -3.88
C THR A 6 14.98 2.25 -3.97
N LEU A 7 13.87 1.56 -3.67
CA LEU A 7 12.53 2.16 -3.69
C LEU A 7 12.36 3.20 -2.58
N THR A 8 12.87 2.90 -1.37
CA THR A 8 12.83 3.86 -0.25
C THR A 8 13.64 5.12 -0.56
N LYS A 9 14.79 4.99 -1.23
CA LYS A 9 15.58 6.12 -1.71
C LYS A 9 14.80 6.94 -2.75
N TRP A 10 14.16 6.27 -3.71
CA TRP A 10 13.33 6.93 -4.71
C TRP A 10 12.14 7.69 -4.09
N CYS A 11 11.43 7.07 -3.15
CA CYS A 11 10.34 7.72 -2.41
C CYS A 11 10.82 8.92 -1.59
N ARG A 12 12.05 8.86 -1.03
CA ARG A 12 12.65 9.98 -0.28
C ARG A 12 12.99 11.15 -1.21
N GLU A 13 13.53 10.87 -2.38
CA GLU A 13 13.83 11.90 -3.38
C GLU A 13 12.54 12.53 -3.94
N HIS A 14 11.47 11.75 -4.07
CA HIS A 14 10.19 12.19 -4.61
C HIS A 14 9.08 12.37 -3.55
N TRP A 15 9.45 12.79 -2.34
CA TRP A 15 8.48 12.99 -1.24
C TRP A 15 7.35 13.96 -1.60
N TYR A 16 7.64 14.96 -2.44
CA TYR A 16 6.68 15.97 -2.89
C TYR A 16 5.56 15.39 -3.75
N LEU A 17 5.78 14.26 -4.44
CA LEU A 17 4.75 13.63 -5.26
C LEU A 17 3.54 13.23 -4.43
N SER A 18 3.74 12.77 -3.19
CA SER A 18 2.63 12.41 -2.31
C SER A 18 1.74 13.61 -2.02
N ILE A 19 2.33 14.78 -1.77
CA ILE A 19 1.58 16.01 -1.47
C ILE A 19 0.86 16.51 -2.72
N VAL A 20 1.53 16.49 -3.87
CA VAL A 20 0.95 16.93 -5.15
C VAL A 20 -0.24 16.04 -5.54
N VAL A 21 -0.10 14.72 -5.44
CA VAL A 21 -1.16 13.77 -5.78
C VAL A 21 -2.34 13.89 -4.81
N SER A 22 -2.10 14.00 -3.50
CA SER A 22 -3.18 14.21 -2.51
C SER A 22 -3.89 15.55 -2.71
N GLY A 23 -3.15 16.63 -3.01
CA GLY A 23 -3.72 17.93 -3.33
C GLY A 23 -4.58 17.88 -4.60
N LEU A 24 -4.07 17.26 -5.67
CA LEU A 24 -4.80 17.06 -6.91
C LEU A 24 -6.08 16.23 -6.69
N TYR A 25 -6.02 15.18 -5.87
CA TYR A 25 -7.19 14.37 -5.52
C TYR A 25 -8.29 15.20 -4.86
N LEU A 26 -7.96 16.10 -3.92
CA LEU A 26 -8.92 17.00 -3.29
C LEU A 26 -9.52 18.02 -4.28
N VAL A 27 -8.69 18.57 -5.17
CA VAL A 27 -9.16 19.48 -6.23
C VAL A 27 -10.13 18.77 -7.16
N LEU A 28 -9.79 17.57 -7.62
CA LEU A 28 -10.65 16.75 -8.48
C LEU A 28 -11.95 16.35 -7.78
N LEU A 29 -11.92 16.05 -6.48
CA LEU A 29 -13.11 15.79 -5.67
C LEU A 29 -14.05 17.00 -5.63
N SER A 30 -13.51 18.20 -5.37
CA SER A 30 -14.33 19.42 -5.32
C SER A 30 -14.91 19.78 -6.69
N ALA A 31 -14.11 19.67 -7.76
CA ALA A 31 -14.55 19.88 -9.14
C ALA A 31 -15.59 18.84 -9.58
N GLY A 32 -15.35 17.56 -9.27
CA GLY A 32 -16.27 16.47 -9.58
C GLY A 32 -17.60 16.60 -8.83
N THR A 33 -17.56 17.04 -7.57
CA THR A 33 -18.77 17.29 -6.78
C THR A 33 -19.56 18.47 -7.34
N ALA A 34 -18.90 19.56 -7.76
CA ALA A 34 -19.57 20.69 -8.39
C ALA A 34 -20.21 20.31 -9.73
N TRP A 35 -19.54 19.48 -10.54
CA TRP A 35 -20.05 19.00 -11.82
C TRP A 35 -21.20 17.99 -11.68
N MET A 36 -21.20 17.17 -10.63
CA MET A 36 -22.28 16.21 -10.36
C MET A 36 -23.52 16.82 -9.70
N LYS A 37 -23.52 18.10 -9.30
CA LYS A 37 -24.71 18.75 -8.71
C LYS A 37 -25.93 18.77 -9.64
N ASP A 38 -25.70 18.87 -10.94
CA ASP A 38 -26.75 18.92 -11.97
C ASP A 38 -27.03 17.55 -12.63
N LYS A 39 -26.42 16.46 -12.15
CA LYS A 39 -26.53 15.11 -12.75
C LYS A 39 -27.09 14.11 -11.75
N GLU A 40 -27.83 13.12 -12.27
CA GLU A 40 -28.36 12.02 -11.45
C GLU A 40 -27.22 11.11 -10.94
N ALA A 41 -27.36 10.59 -9.72
CA ALA A 41 -26.34 9.79 -9.07
C ALA A 41 -26.05 8.50 -9.85
N PHE A 42 -24.81 8.31 -10.26
CA PHE A 42 -24.37 7.09 -10.93
C PHE A 42 -24.55 5.87 -10.01
N ASN A 43 -25.14 4.78 -10.53
CA ASN A 43 -25.30 3.53 -9.80
C ASN A 43 -23.98 2.73 -9.82
N LEU A 44 -22.97 3.17 -9.07
CA LEU A 44 -21.65 2.52 -9.00
C LEU A 44 -21.61 1.29 -8.07
N LYS A 45 -22.74 0.73 -7.65
CA LYS A 45 -22.77 -0.37 -6.66
C LYS A 45 -22.00 -1.60 -7.13
N ALA A 46 -22.20 -2.04 -8.38
CA ALA A 46 -21.49 -3.18 -8.95
C ALA A 46 -19.97 -2.93 -9.09
N PRO A 47 -19.50 -1.81 -9.69
CA PRO A 47 -18.07 -1.54 -9.75
C PRO A 47 -17.43 -1.32 -8.36
N LEU A 48 -18.15 -0.72 -7.40
CA LEU A 48 -17.67 -0.63 -6.01
C LEU A 48 -17.51 -2.01 -5.36
N ALA A 49 -18.46 -2.91 -5.60
CA ALA A 49 -18.39 -4.27 -5.06
C ALA A 49 -17.18 -5.03 -5.62
N VAL A 50 -16.94 -4.93 -6.93
CA VAL A 50 -15.76 -5.53 -7.58
C VAL A 50 -14.46 -4.90 -7.06
N TRP A 51 -14.42 -3.58 -6.89
CA TRP A 51 -13.26 -2.88 -6.36
C TRP A 51 -12.94 -3.30 -4.91
N ASN A 52 -13.95 -3.36 -4.05
CA ASN A 52 -13.77 -3.82 -2.67
C ASN A 52 -13.32 -5.29 -2.61
N LEU A 53 -13.85 -6.15 -3.48
CA LEU A 53 -13.41 -7.54 -3.59
C LEU A 53 -11.95 -7.63 -4.05
N PHE A 54 -11.56 -6.84 -5.05
CA PHE A 54 -10.17 -6.77 -5.51
C PHE A 54 -9.23 -6.32 -4.38
N LEU A 55 -9.57 -5.26 -3.65
CA LEU A 55 -8.79 -4.78 -2.50
C LEU A 55 -8.70 -5.84 -1.39
N ALA A 56 -9.78 -6.57 -1.11
CA ALA A 56 -9.80 -7.64 -0.13
C ALA A 56 -8.87 -8.79 -0.52
N VAL A 57 -8.95 -9.24 -1.79
CA VAL A 57 -8.08 -10.30 -2.32
C VAL A 57 -6.61 -9.85 -2.33
N PHE A 58 -6.35 -8.61 -2.73
CA PHE A 58 -5.01 -8.03 -2.71
C PHE A 58 -4.41 -8.03 -1.29
N SER A 59 -5.20 -7.58 -0.30
CA SER A 59 -4.81 -7.58 1.12
C SER A 59 -4.56 -9.00 1.64
N PHE A 60 -5.46 -9.95 1.32
CA PHE A 60 -5.32 -11.36 1.72
C PHE A 60 -4.07 -12.02 1.12
N CYS A 61 -3.79 -11.78 -0.17
CA CYS A 61 -2.60 -12.31 -0.82
C CYS A 61 -1.31 -11.76 -0.21
N GLY A 62 -1.29 -10.45 0.08
CA GLY A 62 -0.18 -9.80 0.79
C GLY A 62 0.03 -10.38 2.19
N MET A 63 -1.05 -10.62 2.94
CA MET A 63 -1.00 -11.27 4.26
C MET A 63 -0.41 -12.68 4.17
N VAL A 64 -0.92 -13.54 3.29
CA VAL A 64 -0.44 -14.93 3.14
C VAL A 64 1.05 -15.01 2.81
N ARG A 65 1.60 -14.00 2.11
CA ARG A 65 3.03 -13.95 1.76
C ARG A 65 3.90 -13.32 2.84
N THR A 66 3.39 -12.38 3.62
CA THR A 66 4.15 -11.65 4.65
C THR A 66 4.11 -12.33 6.01
N VAL A 67 2.98 -12.94 6.38
CA VAL A 67 2.76 -13.64 7.66
C VAL A 67 3.73 -14.81 7.92
N PRO A 68 3.97 -15.77 7.01
CA PRO A 68 4.89 -16.87 7.29
C PRO A 68 6.33 -16.40 7.47
N HIS A 69 6.74 -15.35 6.74
CA HIS A 69 8.04 -14.70 6.91
C HIS A 69 8.16 -14.03 8.29
N LEU A 70 7.06 -13.43 8.77
CA LEU A 70 6.97 -12.78 10.08
C LEU A 70 6.97 -13.78 11.24
N ILE A 71 6.26 -14.91 11.08
CA ILE A 71 6.22 -16.00 12.06
C ILE A 71 7.60 -16.68 12.16
N ALA A 72 8.25 -16.98 11.03
CA ALA A 72 9.58 -17.58 11.02
C ALA A 72 10.60 -16.70 11.77
N MET A 73 10.64 -15.40 11.45
CA MET A 73 11.52 -14.45 12.15
C MET A 73 11.19 -14.30 13.64
N GLY A 74 9.90 -14.32 14.01
CA GLY A 74 9.47 -14.25 15.40
C GLY A 74 9.87 -15.49 16.21
N SER A 75 9.85 -16.66 15.58
CA SER A 75 10.19 -17.94 16.24
C SER A 75 11.70 -18.13 16.46
N GLU A 76 12.56 -17.68 15.54
CA GLU A 76 14.02 -17.84 15.66
C GLU A 76 14.68 -16.76 16.52
N TYR A 77 14.19 -15.51 16.47
CA TYR A 77 14.90 -14.38 17.07
C TYR A 77 14.11 -13.64 18.17
N GLY A 78 12.84 -13.97 18.37
CA GLY A 78 11.96 -13.37 19.39
C GLY A 78 11.33 -12.03 18.99
N PHE A 79 10.21 -11.68 19.65
CA PHE A 79 9.38 -10.51 19.31
C PHE A 79 10.15 -9.17 19.41
N MET A 80 10.96 -8.99 20.46
CA MET A 80 11.78 -7.78 20.62
C MET A 80 12.79 -7.60 19.48
N TYR A 81 13.33 -8.69 18.94
CA TYR A 81 14.25 -8.62 17.81
C TYR A 81 13.54 -8.26 16.50
N THR A 82 12.30 -8.73 16.31
CA THR A 82 11.50 -8.39 15.12
C THR A 82 11.04 -6.94 15.08
N VAL A 83 10.79 -6.32 16.24
CA VAL A 83 10.30 -4.93 16.35
C VAL A 83 11.44 -3.92 16.31
N CYS A 84 12.59 -4.22 16.93
CA CYS A 84 13.71 -3.28 17.03
C CYS A 84 14.67 -3.30 15.83
N ARG A 85 14.53 -4.24 14.87
CA ARG A 85 15.39 -4.32 13.69
C ARG A 85 14.86 -3.45 12.54
N ALA A 86 15.75 -2.76 11.84
CA ALA A 86 15.39 -1.93 10.69
C ALA A 86 14.61 -2.75 9.64
N ALA A 87 13.38 -2.31 9.33
CA ALA A 87 12.49 -2.96 8.37
C ALA A 87 13.16 -3.17 7.00
N THR A 88 14.10 -2.29 6.63
CA THR A 88 14.89 -2.37 5.39
C THR A 88 15.80 -3.61 5.32
N ILE A 89 16.23 -4.14 6.48
CA ILE A 89 17.17 -5.28 6.57
C ILE A 89 16.43 -6.60 6.82
N SER A 90 15.29 -6.59 7.52
CA SER A 90 14.46 -7.78 7.75
C SER A 90 13.40 -8.02 6.68
N TYR A 91 12.68 -6.98 6.24
CA TYR A 91 11.58 -7.10 5.28
C TYR A 91 11.89 -6.49 3.91
N GLY A 92 13.01 -5.78 3.76
CA GLY A 92 13.33 -5.03 2.55
C GLY A 92 13.84 -5.87 1.37
N ASN A 93 14.21 -7.14 1.59
CA ASN A 93 14.80 -7.97 0.54
C ASN A 93 13.92 -9.17 0.21
N GLY A 94 13.73 -9.44 -1.09
CA GLY A 94 13.01 -10.61 -1.58
C GLY A 94 11.49 -10.42 -1.80
N PRO A 95 10.74 -11.51 -1.97
CA PRO A 95 9.32 -11.48 -2.35
C PRO A 95 8.40 -10.82 -1.30
N ALA A 96 8.74 -10.94 -0.02
CA ALA A 96 7.99 -10.32 1.07
C ALA A 96 8.10 -8.78 1.05
N GLY A 97 9.29 -8.25 0.76
CA GLY A 97 9.51 -6.81 0.64
C GLY A 97 8.77 -6.18 -0.52
N LEU A 98 8.71 -6.88 -1.66
CA LEU A 98 7.92 -6.45 -2.81
C LEU A 98 6.42 -6.33 -2.47
N TRP A 99 5.86 -7.33 -1.76
CA TRP A 99 4.46 -7.30 -1.33
C TRP A 99 4.17 -6.19 -0.31
N VAL A 100 5.09 -5.95 0.64
CA VAL A 100 4.96 -4.83 1.61
C VAL A 100 5.00 -3.49 0.88
N CYS A 101 5.92 -3.31 -0.09
CA CYS A 101 5.98 -2.11 -0.89
C CYS A 101 4.70 -1.89 -1.70
N LEU A 102 4.19 -2.91 -2.39
CA LEU A 102 2.92 -2.83 -3.11
C LEU A 102 1.76 -2.47 -2.18
N PHE A 103 1.73 -3.01 -0.96
CA PHE A 103 0.72 -2.67 0.03
C PHE A 103 0.79 -1.20 0.48
N ILE A 104 2.00 -0.64 0.62
CA ILE A 104 2.20 0.78 0.91
C ILE A 104 1.69 1.66 -0.23
N PHE A 105 1.95 1.26 -1.48
CA PHE A 105 1.50 1.97 -2.69
C PHE A 105 0.01 1.80 -3.02
N SER A 106 -0.70 0.87 -2.36
CA SER A 106 -2.14 0.68 -2.53
C SER A 106 -2.99 1.76 -1.84
N LYS A 107 -2.36 2.76 -1.20
CA LYS A 107 -3.04 3.90 -0.56
C LYS A 107 -3.16 5.10 -1.48
#